data_AF-A0A0N1BFV9-F1
#
_entry.id   AF-A0A0N1BFV9-F1
#
_cell.length_a   1.000
_cell.length_b   1.000
_cell.length_c   1.000
_cell.angle_alpha   90.00
_cell.angle_beta   90.00
_cell.angle_gamma   90.00
#
_symmetry.space_group_name_H-M   'P 1'
#
loop_
_entity.id
_entity.type
_entity.pdbx_description
1 polymer ?
#
loop_
_entity_poly.entity_id
_entity_poly.type
_entity_poly.pdbx_seq_one_letter_code
_entity_poly.pdbx_strand_id
1 'polypeptide(L)' 'MGAGDLLCVLWPGRPPATIFCAMPEKRYTKSNLPEKICAACGRPFAWRKKWARDWDNVKTCSERCKGDLRAKNRAG' A
#
# COMPACT_ATOMS: atom_id res chain seq x y z
N MET A 1 -23.10 -0.62 55.43
CA MET A 1 -23.03 -2.02 54.95
C MET A 1 -23.16 -1.99 53.45
N GLY A 2 -22.13 -2.46 52.73
CA GLY A 2 -21.98 -2.32 51.27
C GLY A 2 -20.51 -2.12 50.89
N ALA A 3 -19.67 -3.06 51.30
CA ALA A 3 -18.28 -3.14 50.89
C ALA A 3 -18.19 -4.01 49.64
N GLY A 4 -17.55 -3.52 48.60
CA GLY A 4 -17.22 -4.32 47.42
C GLY A 4 -17.15 -3.48 46.16
N ASP A 5 -16.01 -2.82 45.92
CA ASP A 5 -15.43 -2.66 44.57
C ASP A 5 -13.99 -2.12 44.68
N LEU A 6 -13.18 -2.79 45.51
CA LEU A 6 -11.72 -2.71 45.42
C LEU A 6 -11.28 -3.75 44.38
N LEU A 7 -10.82 -3.29 43.20
CA LEU A 7 -9.76 -3.89 42.34
C LEU A 7 -9.97 -3.49 40.87
N CYS A 8 -9.67 -2.23 40.53
CA CYS A 8 -9.49 -1.78 39.15
C CYS A 8 -8.20 -0.95 39.04
N VAL A 9 -7.08 -1.53 39.46
CA VAL A 9 -5.73 -0.98 39.24
C VAL A 9 -4.86 -2.02 38.55
N LEU A 10 -4.36 -1.62 37.37
CA LEU A 10 -3.28 -2.21 36.57
C LEU A 10 -3.53 -3.60 35.93
N TRP A 11 -4.10 -3.59 34.72
CA TRP A 11 -3.64 -4.54 33.70
C TRP A 11 -2.59 -3.85 32.80
N PRO A 12 -1.31 -4.24 32.87
CA PRO A 12 -0.27 -3.74 31.98
C PRO A 12 -0.43 -4.42 30.62
N GLY A 13 -0.68 -3.65 29.56
CA GLY A 13 -0.69 -4.23 28.21
C GLY A 13 -1.63 -3.58 27.20
N ARG A 14 -1.88 -2.28 27.28
CA ARG A 14 -2.52 -1.54 26.18
C ARG A 14 -1.40 -0.98 25.28
N PRO A 15 -1.04 -1.62 24.16
CA PRO A 15 -0.17 -0.97 23.19
C PRO A 15 -0.83 0.33 22.69
N PRO A 16 -0.07 1.42 22.46
CA PRO A 16 -0.63 2.61 21.85
C PRO A 16 -1.17 2.25 20.45
N ALA A 17 -2.31 2.82 20.11
CA ALA A 17 -2.97 2.71 18.82
C ALA A 17 -2.16 3.41 17.70
N THR A 18 -0.91 2.98 17.47
CA THR A 18 0.02 3.58 16.51
C THR A 18 0.82 2.57 15.69
N ILE A 19 0.69 1.26 15.92
CA ILE A 19 1.42 0.26 15.15
C ILE A 19 0.42 -0.54 14.32
N PHE A 20 0.50 -0.33 13.00
CA PHE A 20 -0.12 -1.14 11.95
C PHE A 20 -1.66 -1.08 11.87
N CYS A 21 -2.18 0.03 11.34
CA CYS A 21 -3.41 -0.05 10.55
C CYS A 21 -3.21 -1.10 9.43
N ALA A 22 -3.80 -2.27 9.66
CA ALA A 22 -4.43 -3.16 8.68
C ALA A 22 -3.66 -3.40 7.36
N MET A 23 -2.88 -4.48 7.33
CA MET A 23 -2.44 -5.13 6.10
C MET A 23 -3.64 -5.87 5.49
N PRO A 24 -4.20 -5.46 4.33
CA PRO A 24 -5.35 -6.16 3.76
C PRO A 24 -4.90 -7.53 3.23
N GLU A 25 -5.52 -8.57 3.77
CA GLU A 25 -5.40 -9.95 3.32
C GLU A 25 -5.87 -10.04 1.88
N LYS A 26 -4.89 -10.10 0.98
CA LYS A 26 -5.05 -10.12 -0.48
C LYS A 26 -5.85 -11.34 -0.93
N ARG A 27 -7.18 -11.22 -0.98
CA ARG A 27 -8.06 -12.19 -1.64
C ARG A 27 -8.10 -11.91 -3.14
N TYR A 28 -7.38 -12.71 -3.91
CA TYR A 28 -7.37 -12.65 -5.38
C TYR A 28 -8.67 -13.25 -5.96
N THR A 29 -9.72 -12.44 -6.06
CA THR A 29 -10.89 -12.69 -6.93
C THR A 29 -10.59 -12.21 -8.35
N LYS A 30 -11.35 -12.63 -9.37
CA LYS A 30 -11.15 -12.29 -10.80
C LYS A 30 -11.07 -10.77 -11.11
N SER A 31 -11.41 -9.93 -10.15
CA SER A 31 -11.28 -8.47 -10.11
C SER A 31 -9.91 -7.96 -9.62
N ASN A 32 -8.99 -8.83 -9.21
CA ASN A 32 -7.66 -8.51 -8.68
C ASN A 32 -6.61 -8.49 -9.79
N LEU A 33 -6.83 -7.75 -10.88
CA LEU A 33 -5.68 -7.46 -11.75
C LEU A 33 -4.64 -6.71 -10.89
N PRO A 34 -3.36 -7.07 -10.95
CA PRO A 34 -2.35 -6.39 -10.18
C PRO A 34 -2.34 -4.92 -10.61
N GLU A 35 -2.72 -4.04 -9.68
CA GLU A 35 -2.60 -2.61 -9.86
C GLU A 35 -1.22 -2.18 -9.35
N LYS A 36 -0.46 -1.50 -10.22
CA LYS A 36 0.83 -0.92 -9.86
C LYS A 36 0.66 0.59 -9.77
N ILE A 37 1.45 1.23 -8.91
CA ILE A 37 1.51 2.68 -8.82
C ILE A 37 2.55 3.19 -9.82
N CYS A 38 2.21 4.20 -10.62
CA CYS A 38 3.16 4.82 -11.54
C CYS A 38 4.21 5.64 -10.77
N ALA A 39 5.49 5.32 -10.91
CA ALA A 39 6.57 6.05 -10.24
C ALA A 39 6.72 7.52 -10.71
N ALA A 40 6.18 7.87 -11.89
CA ALA A 40 6.30 9.22 -12.44
C ALA A 40 5.11 10.13 -12.07
N CYS A 41 3.88 9.60 -12.04
CA CYS A 41 2.66 10.38 -11.82
C CYS A 41 1.82 9.95 -10.60
N GLY A 42 2.22 8.89 -9.88
CA GLY A 42 1.53 8.41 -8.68
C GLY A 42 0.16 7.78 -8.91
N ARG A 43 -0.30 7.65 -10.16
CA ARG A 43 -1.62 7.07 -10.47
C ARG A 43 -1.58 5.54 -10.42
N PRO A 44 -2.58 4.89 -9.79
CA PRO A 44 -2.74 3.43 -9.87
C PRO A 44 -3.12 3.06 -11.31
N PHE A 45 -2.53 1.98 -11.82
CA PHE A 45 -2.85 1.48 -13.15
C PHE A 45 -2.91 -0.05 -13.15
N ALA A 46 -3.96 -0.58 -13.78
CA ALA A 46 -4.17 -2.01 -13.90
C ALA A 46 -3.31 -2.64 -15.01
N TRP A 47 -3.06 -3.95 -14.87
CA TRP A 47 -2.44 -4.77 -15.90
C TRP A 47 -3.12 -4.63 -17.28
N ARG A 48 -2.31 -4.61 -18.35
CA ARG A 48 -2.77 -4.52 -19.74
C ARG A 48 -2.10 -5.61 -20.57
N LYS A 49 -2.80 -6.13 -21.60
CA LYS A 49 -2.29 -7.13 -22.55
C LYS A 49 -0.93 -6.75 -23.17
N LYS A 50 -0.71 -5.45 -23.43
CA LYS A 50 0.55 -4.93 -23.97
C LYS A 50 1.77 -5.15 -23.08
N TRP A 51 1.54 -5.44 -21.79
CA TRP A 51 2.58 -5.63 -20.79
C TRP A 51 2.74 -7.09 -20.37
N ALA A 52 2.12 -8.03 -21.07
CA ALA A 52 2.21 -9.45 -20.75
C ALA A 52 3.65 -9.98 -20.71
N ARG A 53 4.57 -9.39 -21.48
CA ARG A 53 5.98 -9.81 -21.56
C ARG A 53 6.91 -9.14 -20.53
N ASP A 54 6.59 -7.92 -20.11
CA ASP A 54 7.52 -7.07 -19.35
C ASP A 54 6.91 -6.51 -18.06
N TRP A 55 5.82 -7.10 -17.57
CA TRP A 55 5.05 -6.55 -16.45
C TRP A 55 5.91 -6.27 -15.21
N ASP A 56 6.87 -7.13 -14.89
CA ASP A 56 7.78 -6.96 -13.74
C ASP A 56 8.65 -5.70 -13.85
N ASN A 57 9.04 -5.33 -15.06
CA ASN A 57 9.85 -4.13 -15.34
C ASN A 57 9.00 -2.85 -15.50
N VAL A 58 7.70 -2.97 -15.76
CA VAL A 58 6.80 -1.83 -15.95
C VAL A 58 6.47 -1.17 -14.60
N LYS A 59 7.09 -0.01 -14.36
CA LYS A 59 6.84 0.88 -13.20
C LYS A 59 6.08 2.15 -13.57
N THR A 60 5.77 2.34 -14.87
CA THR A 60 5.12 3.56 -15.38
C THR A 60 3.87 3.23 -16.18
N CYS A 61 2.85 4.10 -16.08
CA CYS A 61 1.57 3.90 -16.76
C CYS A 61 1.64 4.16 -18.28
N SER A 62 2.65 4.89 -18.74
CA SER A 62 2.86 5.28 -20.14
C SER A 62 4.35 5.47 -20.46
N GLU A 63 4.68 5.53 -21.75
CA GLU A 63 6.02 5.84 -22.24
C GLU A 63 6.41 7.30 -21.97
N ARG A 64 5.44 8.23 -22.00
CA ARG A 64 5.65 9.63 -21.59
C ARG A 64 6.19 9.71 -20.16
N CYS A 65 5.50 9.04 -19.23
CA CYS A 65 5.92 8.96 -17.83
C CYS A 65 7.30 8.31 -17.65
N LYS A 66 7.74 7.42 -18.55
CA LYS A 66 9.09 6.84 -18.51
C LYS A 66 10.15 7.89 -18.87
N GLY A 67 9.86 8.77 -19.83
CA GLY A 67 10.70 9.93 -20.15
C GLY A 67 10.77 10.93 -19.00
N ASP A 68 9.60 11.27 -18.43
CA ASP A 68 9.52 12.20 -17.30
C ASP A 68 10.27 11.70 -16.07
N LEU A 69 10.20 10.40 -15.77
CA LEU A 69 10.95 9.80 -14.66
C LEU A 69 12.47 9.95 -14.85
N ARG A 70 12.95 9.71 -16.07
CA ARG A 70 14.37 9.89 -16.42
C ARG A 70 14.79 11.36 -16.32
N ALA A 71 13.90 12.30 -16.64
CA ALA A 71 14.17 13.72 -16.46
C ALA A 71 14.21 14.11 -14.98
N LYS A 72 13.21 13.67 -14.18
CA LYS A 72 13.15 13.90 -12.72
C LYS A 72 14.40 13.37 -12.00
N ASN A 73 14.86 12.17 -12.34
CA ASN A 73 16.05 11.56 -11.71
C ASN A 73 17.38 12.23 -12.09
N ARG A 74 17.42 13.09 -13.13
CA ARG A 74 18.63 13.82 -13.56
C ARG A 74 18.68 15.26 -13.03
N ALA A 75 17.58 15.75 -12.48
CA ALA A 75 17.42 17.11 -12.02
C ALA A 75 17.69 17.29 -10.51
N GLY A 76 18.01 16.20 -9.80
CA GLY A 76 18.51 16.21 -8.42
C GLY A 76 19.94 15.70 -8.40
#